data_AF-A0A0B3ASH9-F1
#
_entry.id   AF-A0A0B3ASH9-F1
#
_cell.length_a   1.000
_cell.length_b   1.000
_cell.length_c   1.000
_cell.angle_alpha   90.00
_cell.angle_beta   90.00
_cell.angle_gamma   90.00
#
_symmetry.space_group_name_H-M   'P 1'
#
loop_
_entity.id
_entity.type
_entity.pdbx_description
1 polymer ?
#
loop_
_entity_poly.entity_id
_entity_poly.type
_entity_poly.pdbx_seq_one_letter_code
_entity_poly.pdbx_strand_id
1 'polypeptide(L)'
;MEFKNSIEQGYAKIVIKDNTRAKSLIKAAENAILSAKELRVLEHNYVSILRELYEALRQYCEAIGYMQGYKFESHESITYFLKDILKENELSIKFDRYRQLRNSTNYYGKSIAIETVEKALTEIPEISIMEDGVITFDNLYETLRLEKYKTELQKIDKSFYKKLLRYLEEKKAILKSQESKDSVFANDSISKTKRQLDNSKMLLKELYEKRETKIIDLALSSSRASGTVQDADALLEDEREMYNALVNLFNNYRKNVLYNLLDGKEPDKVIIKGESKVEEKKNQTVRFVEPVPKFLGDDLNIYGPYEAEDMANLPVKIVEILVKNKRVEVI
;
A
#
# COMPACT_ATOMS: atom_id res chain seq x y z
N MET A 1 -34.18 3.16 11.07
CA MET A 1 -33.95 3.34 12.53
C MET A 1 -32.52 3.86 12.70
N GLU A 2 -32.22 4.62 13.75
CA GLU A 2 -30.84 5.04 14.04
C GLU A 2 -30.13 3.97 14.89
N PHE A 3 -28.81 3.85 14.76
CA PHE A 3 -28.01 2.89 15.54
C PHE A 3 -28.13 3.14 17.06
N LYS A 4 -28.32 4.40 17.48
CA LYS A 4 -28.55 4.73 18.89
C LYS A 4 -29.77 4.01 19.46
N ASN A 5 -30.86 3.91 18.71
CA ASN A 5 -32.06 3.19 19.12
C ASN A 5 -31.78 1.69 19.28
N SER A 6 -30.85 1.14 18.49
CA SER A 6 -30.42 -0.26 18.63
C SER A 6 -29.70 -0.51 19.96
N ILE A 7 -28.98 0.49 20.50
CA ILE A 7 -28.36 0.41 21.82
C ILE A 7 -29.43 0.49 22.91
N GLU A 8 -30.35 1.45 22.80
CA GLU A 8 -31.43 1.66 23.77
C GLU A 8 -32.38 0.45 23.88
N GLN A 9 -32.64 -0.22 22.76
CA GLN A 9 -33.49 -1.42 22.69
C GLN A 9 -32.73 -2.72 23.00
N GLY A 10 -31.42 -2.66 23.27
CA GLY A 10 -30.60 -3.82 23.60
C GLY A 10 -30.19 -4.71 22.42
N TYR A 11 -30.45 -4.27 21.18
CA TYR A 11 -30.00 -4.93 19.95
C TYR A 11 -28.51 -4.71 19.63
N ALA A 12 -27.87 -3.77 20.32
CA ALA A 12 -26.43 -3.58 20.36
C ALA A 12 -26.00 -3.17 21.77
N LYS A 13 -24.77 -3.51 22.16
CA LYS A 13 -24.19 -3.18 23.48
C LYS A 13 -22.83 -2.54 23.30
N ILE A 14 -22.52 -1.57 24.15
CA ILE A 14 -21.17 -1.01 24.24
C ILE A 14 -20.33 -1.98 25.06
N VAL A 15 -19.18 -2.36 24.54
CA VAL A 15 -18.23 -3.30 25.15
C VAL A 15 -16.82 -2.74 25.08
N ILE A 16 -15.93 -3.29 25.90
CA ILE A 16 -14.49 -2.98 25.79
C ILE A 16 -13.99 -3.49 24.44
N LYS A 17 -13.16 -2.69 23.77
CA LYS A 17 -12.56 -3.05 22.50
C LYS A 17 -11.75 -4.34 22.65
N ASP A 18 -12.11 -5.35 21.85
CA ASP A 18 -11.51 -6.68 21.92
C ASP A 18 -10.92 -7.09 20.57
N ASN A 19 -9.65 -6.71 20.38
CA ASN A 19 -8.91 -6.97 19.15
C ASN A 19 -8.57 -8.45 18.96
N THR A 20 -8.51 -9.26 20.03
CA THR A 20 -8.18 -10.69 19.89
C THR A 20 -9.40 -11.47 19.40
N ARG A 21 -10.59 -11.12 19.91
CA ARG A 21 -11.86 -11.63 19.41
C ARG A 21 -12.15 -11.18 17.98
N ALA A 22 -11.91 -9.92 17.66
CA ALA A 22 -12.05 -9.40 16.30
C ALA A 22 -11.18 -10.20 15.30
N LYS A 23 -9.90 -10.43 15.61
CA LYS A 23 -9.01 -11.27 14.78
C LYS A 23 -9.51 -12.70 14.60
N SER A 24 -10.09 -13.29 15.64
CA SER A 24 -10.65 -14.64 15.57
C SER A 24 -11.86 -14.71 14.65
N LEU A 25 -12.73 -13.69 14.69
CA LEU A 25 -13.91 -13.58 13.82
C LEU A 25 -13.52 -13.33 12.36
N ILE A 26 -12.51 -12.49 12.11
CA ILE A 26 -11.95 -12.27 10.78
C ILE A 26 -11.45 -13.59 10.19
N LYS A 27 -10.64 -14.34 10.94
CA LYS A 27 -10.12 -15.64 10.49
C LYS A 27 -11.25 -16.64 10.19
N ALA A 28 -12.33 -16.62 10.98
CA ALA A 28 -13.49 -17.45 10.72
C ALA A 28 -14.20 -17.05 9.42
N ALA A 29 -14.33 -15.74 9.16
CA ALA A 29 -14.90 -15.22 7.93
C ALA A 29 -14.06 -15.60 6.69
N GLU A 30 -12.74 -15.48 6.77
CA GLU A 30 -11.81 -15.89 5.71
C GLU A 30 -11.98 -17.38 5.36
N ASN A 31 -12.05 -18.25 6.37
CA ASN A 31 -12.23 -19.69 6.18
C ASN A 31 -13.60 -20.00 5.55
N ALA A 32 -14.65 -19.29 5.95
CA ALA A 32 -16.00 -19.44 5.38
C ALA A 32 -16.03 -19.01 3.91
N ILE A 33 -15.36 -17.90 3.55
CA ILE A 33 -15.22 -17.46 2.15
C ILE A 33 -14.43 -18.47 1.32
N LEU A 34 -13.32 -18.99 1.85
CA LEU A 34 -12.51 -19.99 1.16
C LEU A 34 -13.34 -21.26 0.91
N SER A 35 -14.04 -21.75 1.94
CA SER A 35 -14.92 -22.91 1.83
C SER A 35 -16.00 -22.70 0.77
N ALA A 36 -16.63 -21.52 0.73
CA ALA A 36 -17.64 -21.19 -0.26
C ALA A 36 -17.09 -21.13 -1.69
N LYS A 37 -15.84 -20.69 -1.87
CA LYS A 37 -15.16 -20.62 -3.18
C LYS A 37 -14.71 -21.98 -3.71
N GLU A 38 -14.38 -22.92 -2.82
CA GLU A 38 -13.97 -24.28 -3.20
C GLU A 38 -15.15 -25.17 -3.62
N LEU A 39 -16.37 -24.84 -3.18
CA LEU A 39 -17.57 -25.54 -3.57
C LEU A 39 -17.91 -25.28 -5.04
N ARG A 40 -18.17 -26.35 -5.79
CA ARG A 40 -18.71 -26.26 -7.15
C ARG A 40 -20.13 -25.69 -7.09
N VAL A 41 -20.42 -24.67 -7.88
CA VAL A 41 -21.76 -24.03 -7.94
C VAL A 41 -22.73 -24.98 -8.65
N LEU A 42 -23.63 -25.62 -7.89
CA LEU A 42 -24.63 -26.56 -8.37
C LEU A 42 -26.00 -26.18 -7.80
N GLU A 43 -27.08 -26.42 -8.55
CA GLU A 43 -28.42 -25.93 -8.19
C GLU A 43 -28.88 -26.32 -6.77
N HIS A 44 -28.51 -27.52 -6.31
CA HIS A 44 -28.86 -28.01 -4.98
C HIS A 44 -28.05 -27.37 -3.83
N ASN A 45 -26.96 -26.64 -4.11
CA ASN A 45 -26.09 -26.07 -3.08
C ASN A 45 -26.03 -24.54 -3.05
N TYR A 46 -26.84 -23.85 -3.88
CA TYR A 46 -26.93 -22.39 -3.90
C TYR A 46 -27.25 -21.78 -2.53
N VAL A 47 -28.20 -22.38 -1.80
CA VAL A 47 -28.58 -21.91 -0.46
C VAL A 47 -27.42 -22.08 0.52
N SER A 48 -26.68 -23.20 0.43
CA SER A 48 -25.53 -23.48 1.29
C SER A 48 -24.39 -22.50 1.04
N ILE A 49 -24.04 -22.26 -0.23
CA ILE A 49 -23.01 -21.29 -0.62
C ILE A 49 -23.37 -19.89 -0.12
N LEU A 50 -24.61 -19.44 -0.36
CA LEU A 50 -25.06 -18.13 0.08
C LEU A 50 -25.05 -18.01 1.62
N ARG A 51 -25.48 -19.06 2.33
CA ARG A 51 -25.49 -19.08 3.80
C ARG A 51 -24.07 -18.92 4.35
N GLU A 52 -23.10 -19.62 3.77
CA GLU A 52 -21.71 -19.57 4.18
C GLU A 52 -21.08 -18.20 3.90
N LEU A 53 -21.33 -17.62 2.72
CA LEU A 53 -20.87 -16.28 2.38
C LEU A 53 -21.50 -15.20 3.28
N TYR A 54 -22.80 -15.28 3.54
CA TYR A 54 -23.47 -14.35 4.45
C TYR A 54 -22.91 -14.47 5.87
N GLU A 55 -22.64 -15.69 6.32
CA GLU A 55 -22.04 -15.91 7.64
C GLU A 55 -20.64 -15.29 7.74
N ALA A 56 -19.83 -15.40 6.68
CA ALA A 56 -18.55 -14.69 6.61
C ALA A 56 -18.74 -13.17 6.69
N LEU A 57 -19.63 -12.61 5.87
CA LEU A 57 -19.94 -11.17 5.88
C LEU A 57 -20.40 -10.69 7.27
N ARG A 58 -21.22 -11.49 7.96
CA ARG A 58 -21.68 -11.19 9.32
C ARG A 58 -20.54 -11.19 10.32
N GLN A 59 -19.77 -12.27 10.38
CA GLN A 59 -18.63 -12.41 11.30
C GLN A 59 -17.63 -11.28 11.11
N TYR A 60 -17.44 -10.89 9.85
CA TYR A 60 -16.63 -9.77 9.48
C TYR A 60 -17.13 -8.45 10.07
N CYS A 61 -18.38 -8.07 9.80
CA CYS A 61 -18.95 -6.85 10.38
C CYS A 61 -18.99 -6.87 11.93
N GLU A 62 -19.16 -8.05 12.54
CA GLU A 62 -19.05 -8.22 13.99
C GLU A 62 -17.63 -7.94 14.50
N ALA A 63 -16.60 -8.37 13.78
CA ALA A 63 -15.21 -8.06 14.13
C ALA A 63 -14.98 -6.54 14.17
N ILE A 64 -15.48 -5.81 13.16
CA ILE A 64 -15.42 -4.34 13.12
C ILE A 64 -16.13 -3.75 14.34
N GLY A 65 -17.30 -4.29 14.68
CA GLY A 65 -18.02 -3.93 15.91
C GLY A 65 -17.13 -4.03 17.14
N TYR A 66 -16.47 -5.17 17.36
CA TYR A 66 -15.59 -5.38 18.51
C TYR A 66 -14.38 -4.43 18.52
N MET A 67 -13.81 -4.09 17.36
CA MET A 67 -12.72 -3.12 17.24
C MET A 67 -13.19 -1.69 17.58
N GLN A 68 -14.45 -1.38 17.30
CA GLN A 68 -15.08 -0.09 17.65
C GLN A 68 -15.72 -0.07 19.05
N GLY A 69 -15.76 -1.18 19.76
CA GLY A 69 -16.32 -1.28 21.12
C GLY A 69 -17.83 -1.53 21.14
N TYR A 70 -18.35 -2.23 20.13
CA TYR A 70 -19.75 -2.61 20.02
C TYR A 70 -19.91 -4.13 19.86
N LYS A 71 -20.92 -4.69 20.53
CA LYS A 71 -21.38 -6.06 20.37
C LYS A 71 -22.81 -6.04 19.82
N PHE A 72 -23.06 -6.77 18.75
CA PHE A 72 -24.39 -6.87 18.15
C PHE A 72 -25.13 -8.09 18.72
N GLU A 73 -26.42 -7.92 19.01
CA GLU A 73 -27.35 -9.01 19.42
C GLU A 73 -28.39 -9.29 18.31
N SER A 74 -28.43 -8.44 17.27
CA SER A 74 -29.28 -8.58 16.09
C SER A 74 -28.48 -8.28 14.82
N HIS A 75 -28.72 -9.01 13.74
CA HIS A 75 -28.08 -8.69 12.46
C HIS A 75 -28.55 -7.35 11.90
N GLU A 76 -29.74 -6.89 12.26
CA GLU A 76 -30.26 -5.60 11.81
C GLU A 76 -29.50 -4.42 12.40
N SER A 77 -29.00 -4.56 13.65
CA SER A 77 -28.21 -3.50 14.26
C SER A 77 -26.85 -3.31 13.58
N ILE A 78 -26.33 -4.36 12.90
CA ILE A 78 -25.15 -4.25 12.03
C ILE A 78 -25.44 -3.32 10.85
N THR A 79 -26.60 -3.45 10.19
CA THR A 79 -27.00 -2.55 9.09
C THR A 79 -26.95 -1.08 9.53
N TYR A 80 -27.51 -0.77 10.70
CA TYR A 80 -27.52 0.59 11.23
C TYR A 80 -26.13 1.06 11.68
N PHE A 81 -25.30 0.16 12.23
CA PHE A 81 -23.92 0.47 12.59
C PHE A 81 -23.08 0.87 11.37
N LEU A 82 -23.14 0.09 10.29
CA LEU A 82 -22.42 0.37 9.04
C LEU A 82 -22.81 1.74 8.49
N LYS A 83 -24.10 2.08 8.55
CA LYS A 83 -24.63 3.35 8.07
C LYS A 83 -24.24 4.53 8.96
N ASP A 84 -24.50 4.43 10.26
CA ASP A 84 -24.49 5.58 11.16
C ASP A 84 -23.13 5.82 11.81
N ILE A 85 -22.38 4.74 12.10
CA ILE A 85 -21.07 4.81 12.75
C ILE A 85 -19.95 4.80 11.72
N LEU A 86 -19.93 3.83 10.81
CA LEU A 86 -18.88 3.75 9.78
C LEU A 86 -19.10 4.70 8.61
N LYS A 87 -20.32 5.23 8.43
CA LYS A 87 -20.72 6.08 7.29
C LYS A 87 -20.63 5.38 5.92
N GLU A 88 -20.68 4.06 5.92
CA GLU A 88 -20.62 3.21 4.72
C GLU A 88 -22.03 2.84 4.25
N ASN A 89 -22.69 3.80 3.58
CA ASN A 89 -24.08 3.63 3.15
C ASN A 89 -24.26 2.48 2.14
N GLU A 90 -23.36 2.34 1.17
CA GLU A 90 -23.44 1.27 0.18
C GLU A 90 -23.28 -0.10 0.82
N LEU A 91 -22.31 -0.23 1.74
CA LEU A 91 -22.08 -1.46 2.48
C LEU A 91 -23.27 -1.84 3.34
N SER A 92 -23.89 -0.86 4.02
CA SER A 92 -25.12 -1.05 4.79
C SER A 92 -26.26 -1.61 3.92
N ILE A 93 -26.48 -1.05 2.72
CA ILE A 93 -27.51 -1.51 1.79
C ILE A 93 -27.20 -2.93 1.30
N LYS A 94 -25.95 -3.21 0.92
CA LYS A 94 -25.54 -4.55 0.47
C LYS A 94 -25.69 -5.59 1.58
N PHE A 95 -25.27 -5.26 2.80
CA PHE A 95 -25.41 -6.13 3.97
C PHE A 95 -26.89 -6.47 4.23
N ASP A 96 -27.77 -5.47 4.23
CA ASP A 96 -29.18 -5.70 4.46
C ASP A 96 -29.83 -6.55 3.36
N ARG A 97 -29.45 -6.31 2.09
CA ARG A 97 -29.88 -7.14 0.96
C ARG A 97 -29.54 -8.61 1.18
N TYR A 98 -28.31 -8.94 1.56
CA TYR A 98 -27.89 -10.32 1.81
C TYR A 98 -28.53 -10.91 3.07
N ARG A 99 -28.74 -10.09 4.12
CA ARG A 99 -29.49 -10.50 5.32
C ARG A 99 -30.92 -10.93 4.97
N GLN A 100 -31.63 -10.11 4.19
CA GLN A 100 -32.98 -10.41 3.73
C GLN A 100 -33.00 -11.65 2.84
N LEU A 101 -32.05 -11.76 1.90
CA LEU A 101 -31.94 -12.90 1.01
C LEU A 101 -31.72 -14.21 1.79
N ARG A 102 -30.78 -14.23 2.74
CA ARG A 102 -30.54 -15.37 3.63
C ARG A 102 -31.77 -15.74 4.45
N ASN A 103 -32.49 -14.76 4.99
CA ASN A 103 -33.71 -15.04 5.76
C ASN A 103 -34.81 -15.61 4.86
N SER A 104 -34.95 -15.09 3.64
CA SER A 104 -35.96 -15.54 2.68
C SER A 104 -35.74 -16.99 2.23
N THR A 105 -34.49 -17.42 2.11
CA THR A 105 -34.14 -18.76 1.63
C THR A 105 -34.13 -19.78 2.77
N ASN A 106 -33.60 -19.39 3.93
CA ASN A 106 -33.41 -20.30 5.06
C ASN A 106 -34.70 -20.56 5.86
N TYR A 107 -35.63 -19.59 5.93
CA TYR A 107 -36.90 -19.74 6.66
C TYR A 107 -38.11 -20.00 5.75
N TYR A 108 -38.10 -19.49 4.52
CA TYR A 108 -39.25 -19.61 3.61
C TYR A 108 -38.99 -20.52 2.40
N GLY A 109 -37.79 -21.12 2.29
CA GLY A 109 -37.47 -22.13 1.28
C GLY A 109 -37.49 -21.64 -0.16
N LYS A 110 -37.33 -20.33 -0.40
CA LYS A 110 -37.32 -19.76 -1.76
C LYS A 110 -36.10 -20.25 -2.55
N SER A 111 -36.32 -20.62 -3.82
CA SER A 111 -35.24 -20.91 -4.75
C SER A 111 -34.44 -19.64 -5.07
N ILE A 112 -33.13 -19.80 -5.29
CA ILE A 112 -32.20 -18.72 -5.59
C ILE A 112 -31.77 -18.86 -7.06
N ALA A 113 -31.75 -17.76 -7.81
CA ALA A 113 -31.17 -17.76 -9.15
C ALA A 113 -29.63 -17.85 -9.08
N ILE A 114 -29.03 -18.59 -10.01
CA ILE A 114 -27.56 -18.74 -10.10
C ILE A 114 -26.84 -17.38 -10.12
N GLU A 115 -27.37 -16.40 -10.85
CA GLU A 115 -26.84 -15.03 -10.95
C GLU A 115 -26.68 -14.36 -9.57
N THR A 116 -27.56 -14.67 -8.62
CA THR A 116 -27.51 -14.09 -7.27
C THR A 116 -26.38 -14.72 -6.45
N VAL A 117 -26.14 -16.01 -6.65
CA VAL A 117 -25.03 -16.74 -6.00
C VAL A 117 -23.70 -16.28 -6.58
N GLU A 118 -23.61 -16.15 -7.90
CA GLU A 118 -22.40 -15.64 -8.59
C GLU A 118 -22.08 -14.21 -8.14
N LYS A 119 -23.09 -13.33 -8.06
CA LYS A 119 -22.90 -11.98 -7.49
C LYS A 119 -22.47 -12.01 -6.03
N ALA A 120 -23.00 -12.93 -5.22
CA ALA A 120 -22.57 -13.08 -3.83
C ALA A 120 -21.10 -13.54 -3.74
N LEU A 121 -20.68 -14.47 -4.60
CA LEU A 121 -19.31 -15.00 -4.68
C LEU A 121 -18.28 -13.93 -5.08
N THR A 122 -18.70 -12.88 -5.80
CA THR A 122 -17.83 -11.76 -6.15
C THR A 122 -17.92 -10.63 -5.12
N GLU A 123 -19.13 -10.15 -4.82
CA GLU A 123 -19.34 -8.97 -3.96
C GLU A 123 -18.95 -9.22 -2.51
N ILE A 124 -19.28 -10.38 -1.92
CA ILE A 124 -19.03 -10.61 -0.48
C ILE A 124 -17.54 -10.71 -0.18
N PRO A 125 -16.72 -11.44 -0.96
CA PRO A 125 -15.28 -11.39 -0.78
C PRO A 125 -14.72 -10.00 -1.00
N GLU A 126 -15.17 -9.22 -1.99
CA GLU A 126 -14.71 -7.84 -2.17
C GLU A 126 -14.99 -6.97 -0.93
N ILE A 127 -16.17 -7.13 -0.33
CA ILE A 127 -16.58 -6.46 0.91
C ILE A 127 -15.75 -6.94 2.12
N SER A 128 -15.52 -8.24 2.25
CA SER A 128 -14.70 -8.80 3.34
C SER A 128 -13.21 -8.49 3.15
N ILE A 129 -12.77 -8.24 1.92
CA ILE A 129 -11.43 -7.75 1.59
C ILE A 129 -11.33 -6.24 1.86
N MET A 130 -12.45 -5.52 2.05
CA MET A 130 -12.39 -4.08 2.34
C MET A 130 -11.56 -3.78 3.61
N GLU A 131 -11.54 -4.66 4.61
CA GLU A 131 -10.78 -4.57 5.88
C GLU A 131 -9.97 -5.81 6.34
N ASP A 132 -9.81 -6.90 5.57
CA ASP A 132 -8.59 -7.74 5.74
C ASP A 132 -7.34 -6.97 5.27
N GLY A 133 -7.54 -5.74 4.80
CA GLY A 133 -6.55 -4.86 4.24
C GLY A 133 -6.81 -3.37 4.37
N VAL A 134 -7.65 -2.88 5.32
CA VAL A 134 -7.54 -1.45 5.68
C VAL A 134 -6.25 -1.32 6.48
N ILE A 135 -5.25 -0.71 5.87
CA ILE A 135 -4.12 -0.21 6.63
C ILE A 135 -4.64 0.97 7.44
N THR A 136 -4.98 0.71 8.70
CA THR A 136 -5.23 1.76 9.67
C THR A 136 -3.90 2.33 10.14
N PHE A 137 -3.93 3.50 10.76
CA PHE A 137 -2.75 4.08 11.40
C PHE A 137 -2.13 3.11 12.42
N ASP A 138 -2.96 2.42 13.19
CA ASP A 138 -2.52 1.44 14.18
C ASP A 138 -1.87 0.21 13.54
N ASN A 139 -2.39 -0.25 12.39
CA ASN A 139 -1.78 -1.36 11.64
C ASN A 139 -0.41 -0.98 11.08
N LEU A 140 -0.27 0.24 10.54
CA LEU A 140 1.02 0.75 10.06
C LEU A 140 2.01 0.91 11.21
N TYR A 141 1.55 1.41 12.36
CA TYR A 141 2.35 1.56 13.57
C TYR A 141 2.82 0.20 14.10
N GLU A 142 1.93 -0.79 14.24
CA GLU A 142 2.30 -2.13 14.71
C GLU A 142 3.23 -2.84 13.72
N THR A 143 3.03 -2.65 12.41
CA THR A 143 3.95 -3.19 11.38
C THR A 143 5.34 -2.60 11.55
N LEU A 144 5.45 -1.27 11.67
CA LEU A 144 6.72 -0.60 11.93
C LEU A 144 7.35 -1.04 13.25
N ARG A 145 6.54 -1.19 14.30
CA ARG A 145 6.99 -1.64 15.60
C ARG A 145 7.62 -3.02 15.52
N LEU A 146 6.93 -3.98 14.92
CA LEU A 146 7.44 -5.34 14.73
C LEU A 146 8.71 -5.36 13.87
N GLU A 147 8.77 -4.54 12.82
CA GLU A 147 9.96 -4.37 11.99
C GLU A 147 11.14 -3.82 12.79
N LYS A 148 10.92 -2.90 13.74
CA LYS A 148 11.99 -2.37 14.61
C LYS A 148 12.51 -3.40 15.62
N TYR A 149 11.63 -4.23 16.19
CA TYR A 149 12.03 -5.14 17.28
C TYR A 149 12.65 -6.44 16.78
N LYS A 150 12.24 -6.94 15.62
CA LYS A 150 12.83 -8.15 15.04
C LYS A 150 14.13 -7.82 14.32
N THR A 151 15.14 -8.65 14.49
CA THR A 151 16.40 -8.56 13.72
C THR A 151 16.19 -8.99 12.27
N GLU A 152 15.40 -10.04 12.07
CA GLU A 152 15.07 -10.59 10.75
C GLU A 152 14.05 -9.72 10.00
N LEU A 153 14.05 -9.84 8.67
CA LEU A 153 13.09 -9.17 7.81
C LEU A 153 11.69 -9.75 8.05
N GLN A 154 10.72 -8.89 8.40
CA GLN A 154 9.36 -9.35 8.61
C GLN A 154 8.69 -9.75 7.30
N LYS A 155 7.93 -10.85 7.33
CA LYS A 155 6.96 -11.19 6.27
C LYS A 155 5.81 -10.19 6.29
N ILE A 156 5.73 -9.38 5.24
CA ILE A 156 4.63 -8.44 5.00
C ILE A 156 3.81 -8.97 3.82
N ASP A 157 2.51 -8.70 3.85
CA ASP A 157 1.59 -9.05 2.76
C ASP A 157 2.01 -8.39 1.44
N LYS A 158 2.00 -9.15 0.34
CA LYS A 158 2.44 -8.65 -0.97
C LYS A 158 1.62 -7.47 -1.49
N SER A 159 0.36 -7.37 -1.06
CA SER A 159 -0.53 -6.27 -1.43
C SER A 159 -0.45 -5.07 -0.48
N PHE A 160 0.47 -5.07 0.49
CA PHE A 160 0.63 -4.01 1.48
C PHE A 160 0.77 -2.61 0.87
N TYR A 161 1.64 -2.42 -0.11
CA TYR A 161 1.81 -1.11 -0.75
C TYR A 161 0.56 -0.65 -1.50
N LYS A 162 -0.14 -1.57 -2.18
CA LYS A 162 -1.41 -1.26 -2.86
C LYS A 162 -2.48 -0.82 -1.86
N LYS A 163 -2.59 -1.53 -0.73
CA LYS A 163 -3.49 -1.19 0.38
C LYS A 163 -3.15 0.16 1.01
N LEU A 164 -1.86 0.46 1.16
CA LEU A 164 -1.39 1.69 1.79
C LEU A 164 -1.67 2.91 0.91
N LEU A 165 -1.46 2.75 -0.39
CA LEU A 165 -1.74 3.79 -1.37
C LEU A 165 -3.23 4.18 -1.33
N ARG A 166 -4.13 3.19 -1.32
CA ARG A 166 -5.57 3.40 -1.16
C ARG A 166 -5.90 4.18 0.13
N TYR A 167 -5.32 3.78 1.26
CA TYR A 167 -5.52 4.49 2.54
C TYR A 167 -5.08 5.96 2.49
N LEU A 168 -3.91 6.24 1.91
CA LEU A 168 -3.39 7.61 1.79
C LEU A 168 -4.25 8.46 0.84
N GLU A 169 -4.75 7.87 -0.25
CA GLU A 169 -5.65 8.54 -1.19
C GLU A 169 -7.00 8.89 -0.57
N GLU A 170 -7.62 7.96 0.15
CA GLU A 170 -8.87 8.19 0.89
C GLU A 170 -8.70 9.32 1.90
N LYS A 171 -7.63 9.30 2.70
CA LYS A 171 -7.35 10.37 3.68
C LYS A 171 -7.08 11.72 3.00
N LYS A 172 -6.42 11.73 1.85
CA LYS A 172 -6.20 12.95 1.07
C LYS A 172 -7.51 13.47 0.46
N ALA A 173 -8.40 12.60 0.01
CA ALA A 173 -9.72 12.98 -0.49
C ALA A 173 -10.60 13.57 0.62
N ILE A 174 -10.59 12.97 1.82
CA ILE A 174 -11.27 13.51 3.00
C ILE A 174 -10.74 14.92 3.32
N LEU A 175 -9.42 15.09 3.36
CA LEU A 175 -8.81 16.40 3.62
C LEU A 175 -9.27 17.45 2.60
N LYS A 176 -9.24 17.15 1.30
CA LYS A 176 -9.73 18.06 0.24
C LYS A 176 -11.21 18.41 0.40
N SER A 177 -12.04 17.42 0.75
CA SER A 177 -13.48 17.63 0.96
C SER A 177 -13.76 18.51 2.18
N GLN A 178 -12.90 18.45 3.20
CA GLN A 178 -12.99 19.27 4.40
C GLN A 178 -12.50 20.70 4.13
N GLU A 179 -11.43 20.85 3.34
CA GLU A 179 -10.91 22.16 2.91
C GLU A 179 -11.92 22.94 2.05
N SER A 180 -12.78 22.27 1.27
CA SER A 180 -13.82 22.95 0.48
C SER A 180 -15.04 23.44 1.27
N LYS A 181 -15.20 23.04 2.53
CA LYS A 181 -16.33 23.43 3.37
C LYS A 181 -15.89 24.54 4.33
N ASP A 182 -16.08 25.79 3.93
CA ASP A 182 -15.84 27.01 4.73
C ASP A 182 -16.81 27.09 5.94
N SER A 183 -16.55 26.27 6.96
CA SER A 183 -17.20 26.40 8.26
C SER A 183 -16.15 26.63 9.33
N VAL A 184 -16.37 27.63 10.18
CA VAL A 184 -15.44 28.05 11.25
C VAL A 184 -15.12 26.90 12.24
N PHE A 185 -15.97 25.86 12.29
CA PHE A 185 -15.78 24.65 13.09
C PHE A 185 -14.99 23.53 12.39
N ALA A 186 -14.65 23.66 11.09
CA ALA A 186 -13.87 22.68 10.35
C ALA A 186 -12.35 22.80 10.57
N ASN A 187 -11.85 23.92 11.11
CA ASN A 187 -10.41 24.13 11.26
C ASN A 187 -9.73 23.09 12.18
N ASP A 188 -10.39 22.69 13.27
CA ASP A 188 -9.84 21.70 14.20
C ASP A 188 -9.82 20.29 13.58
N SER A 189 -10.87 19.91 12.84
CA SER A 189 -10.92 18.61 12.16
C SER A 189 -9.95 18.54 10.97
N ILE A 190 -9.81 19.61 10.18
CA ILE A 190 -8.82 19.71 9.09
C ILE A 190 -7.41 19.53 9.66
N SER A 191 -7.08 20.23 10.76
CA SER A 191 -5.75 20.15 11.37
C SER A 191 -5.42 18.73 11.88
N LYS A 192 -6.41 18.04 12.47
CA LYS A 192 -6.28 16.66 12.94
C LYS A 192 -6.09 15.69 11.77
N THR A 193 -6.89 15.80 10.72
CA THR A 193 -6.77 14.97 9.51
C THR A 193 -5.40 15.17 8.85
N LYS A 194 -4.94 16.42 8.72
CA LYS A 194 -3.62 16.74 8.17
C LYS A 194 -2.50 16.12 9.00
N ARG A 195 -2.56 16.27 10.33
CA ARG A 195 -1.58 15.68 11.25
C ARG A 195 -1.55 14.15 11.16
N GLN A 196 -2.70 13.50 11.05
CA GLN A 196 -2.78 12.04 10.87
C GLN A 196 -2.15 11.60 9.54
N LEU A 197 -2.39 12.34 8.46
CA LEU A 197 -1.81 12.06 7.15
C LEU A 197 -0.28 12.21 7.18
N ASP A 198 0.22 13.30 7.78
CA ASP A 198 1.65 13.57 7.88
C ASP A 198 2.36 12.54 8.77
N ASN A 199 1.75 12.17 9.91
CA ASN A 199 2.26 11.09 10.75
C ASN A 199 2.30 9.75 10.00
N SER A 200 1.27 9.43 9.20
CA SER A 200 1.23 8.20 8.41
C SER A 200 2.35 8.15 7.37
N LYS A 201 2.63 9.27 6.70
CA LYS A 201 3.79 9.39 5.79
C LYS A 201 5.12 9.22 6.52
N MET A 202 5.23 9.78 7.73
CA MET A 202 6.44 9.64 8.54
C MET A 202 6.69 8.18 8.93
N LEU A 203 5.64 7.45 9.36
CA LEU A 203 5.73 6.02 9.67
C LEU A 203 6.10 5.19 8.45
N LEU A 204 5.53 5.50 7.28
CA LEU A 204 5.88 4.83 6.03
C LEU A 204 7.35 5.01 5.67
N LYS A 205 7.84 6.25 5.75
CA LYS A 205 9.25 6.56 5.49
C LYS A 205 10.16 5.76 6.42
N GLU A 206 9.84 5.74 7.71
CA GLU A 206 10.63 5.00 8.69
C GLU A 206 10.58 3.48 8.46
N LEU A 207 9.41 2.94 8.06
CA LEU A 207 9.26 1.52 7.72
C LEU A 207 10.15 1.15 6.53
N TYR A 208 10.15 1.98 5.50
CA TYR A 208 10.98 1.78 4.31
C TYR A 208 12.47 1.77 4.68
N GLU A 209 12.96 2.79 5.39
CA GLU A 209 14.38 2.89 5.79
C GLU A 209 14.84 1.70 6.64
N LYS A 210 13.97 1.21 7.54
CA LYS A 210 14.27 0.04 8.36
C LYS A 210 14.35 -1.25 7.54
N ARG A 211 13.40 -1.46 6.62
CA ARG A 211 13.42 -2.62 5.72
C ARG A 211 14.60 -2.57 4.77
N GLU A 212 14.89 -1.41 4.21
CA GLU A 212 16.05 -1.16 3.34
C GLU A 212 17.36 -1.59 4.02
N THR A 213 17.58 -1.13 5.25
CA THR A 213 18.78 -1.50 6.03
C THR A 213 18.89 -3.02 6.20
N LYS A 214 17.78 -3.68 6.57
CA LYS A 214 17.76 -5.13 6.75
C LYS A 214 17.99 -5.91 5.46
N ILE A 215 17.48 -5.44 4.33
CA ILE A 215 17.69 -6.07 3.04
C ILE A 215 19.16 -5.97 2.62
N ILE A 216 19.82 -4.84 2.90
CA ILE A 216 21.26 -4.68 2.67
C ILE A 216 22.06 -5.67 3.53
N ASP A 217 21.74 -5.77 4.82
CA ASP A 217 22.40 -6.70 5.74
C ASP A 217 22.18 -8.17 5.34
N LEU A 218 20.96 -8.50 4.89
CA LEU A 218 20.62 -9.81 4.35
C LEU A 218 21.45 -10.11 3.10
N ALA A 219 21.50 -9.19 2.12
CA ALA A 219 22.27 -9.36 0.90
C ALA A 219 23.78 -9.53 1.17
N LEU A 220 24.31 -8.77 2.12
CA LEU A 220 25.70 -8.87 2.56
C LEU A 220 25.98 -10.25 3.17
N SER A 221 25.08 -10.74 4.02
CA SER A 221 25.19 -12.05 4.67
C SER A 221 25.08 -13.19 3.66
N SER A 222 24.12 -13.13 2.73
CA SER A 222 23.95 -14.12 1.66
C SER A 222 25.18 -14.19 0.75
N SER A 223 25.81 -13.05 0.45
CA SER A 223 27.05 -13.03 -0.33
C SER A 223 28.26 -13.60 0.43
N ARG A 224 28.27 -13.52 1.78
CA ARG A 224 29.30 -14.20 2.61
C ARG A 224 29.08 -15.70 2.70
N ALA A 225 27.82 -16.15 2.75
CA ALA A 225 27.44 -17.53 3.03
C ALA A 225 27.37 -18.44 1.79
N SER A 226 27.91 -18.03 0.64
CA SER A 226 27.94 -18.84 -0.60
C SER A 226 26.58 -19.44 -0.99
N GLY A 227 25.52 -18.62 -0.95
CA GLY A 227 24.27 -18.94 -1.67
C GLY A 227 23.13 -19.58 -0.88
N THR A 228 23.18 -19.68 0.45
CA THR A 228 21.97 -19.98 1.22
C THR A 228 21.05 -18.76 1.28
N VAL A 229 20.06 -18.77 0.38
CA VAL A 229 18.94 -17.83 0.39
C VAL A 229 18.00 -18.22 1.54
N GLN A 230 18.35 -17.83 2.75
CA GLN A 230 17.37 -17.80 3.83
C GLN A 230 16.51 -16.54 3.64
N ASP A 231 15.19 -16.68 3.73
CA ASP A 231 14.20 -15.59 3.80
C ASP A 231 13.76 -14.86 2.51
N ALA A 232 13.97 -15.43 1.31
CA ALA A 232 13.44 -14.83 0.07
C ALA A 232 11.91 -14.69 0.00
N ASP A 233 11.18 -15.43 0.83
CA ASP A 233 9.72 -15.34 0.95
C ASP A 233 9.25 -14.09 1.70
N ALA A 234 10.12 -13.43 2.46
CA ALA A 234 9.79 -12.21 3.21
C ALA A 234 9.98 -10.91 2.40
N LEU A 235 10.64 -11.01 1.24
CA LEU A 235 10.87 -9.90 0.32
C LEU A 235 9.62 -9.61 -0.52
N LEU A 236 9.26 -8.33 -0.61
CA LEU A 236 8.29 -7.83 -1.58
C LEU A 236 8.89 -7.90 -3.01
N GLU A 237 8.04 -7.76 -4.03
CA GLU A 237 8.47 -7.84 -5.43
C GLU A 237 9.54 -6.78 -5.75
N ASP A 238 9.29 -5.52 -5.38
CA ASP A 238 10.21 -4.40 -5.58
C ASP A 238 11.53 -4.59 -4.77
N GLU A 239 11.42 -5.11 -3.55
CA GLU A 239 12.56 -5.37 -2.66
C GLU A 239 13.45 -6.51 -3.17
N ARG A 240 12.85 -7.49 -3.87
CA ARG A 240 13.57 -8.63 -4.43
C ARG A 240 14.50 -8.20 -5.57
N GLU A 241 14.08 -7.24 -6.38
CA GLU A 241 14.93 -6.67 -7.43
C GLU A 241 16.16 -5.99 -6.81
N MET A 242 15.95 -5.14 -5.81
CA MET A 242 17.04 -4.50 -5.06
C MET A 242 17.99 -5.52 -4.42
N TYR A 243 17.43 -6.52 -3.74
CA TYR A 243 18.21 -7.58 -3.09
C TYR A 243 19.12 -8.32 -4.09
N ASN A 244 18.58 -8.75 -5.23
CA ASN A 244 19.35 -9.46 -6.25
C ASN A 244 20.46 -8.59 -6.84
N ALA A 245 20.19 -7.30 -7.08
CA ALA A 245 21.18 -6.36 -7.57
C ALA A 245 22.34 -6.20 -6.57
N LEU A 246 22.03 -6.06 -5.27
CA LEU A 246 23.01 -5.96 -4.19
C LEU A 246 23.86 -7.22 -4.04
N VAL A 247 23.23 -8.40 -4.06
CA VAL A 247 23.97 -9.68 -3.97
C VAL A 247 24.95 -9.83 -5.13
N ASN A 248 24.53 -9.51 -6.36
CA ASN A 248 25.41 -9.55 -7.53
C ASN A 248 26.57 -8.56 -7.41
N LEU A 249 26.30 -7.34 -6.95
CA LEU A 249 27.32 -6.32 -6.68
C LEU A 249 28.36 -6.84 -5.69
N PHE A 250 27.88 -7.34 -4.55
CA PHE A 250 28.71 -7.88 -3.48
C PHE A 250 29.54 -9.10 -3.91
N ASN A 251 28.99 -9.99 -4.74
CA ASN A 251 29.71 -11.12 -5.30
C ASN A 251 30.80 -10.68 -6.29
N ASN A 252 30.51 -9.69 -7.13
CA ASN A 252 31.47 -9.15 -8.10
C ASN A 252 32.67 -8.50 -7.39
N TYR A 253 32.43 -7.68 -6.37
CA TYR A 253 33.50 -7.09 -5.58
C TYR A 253 34.33 -8.15 -4.83
N ARG A 254 33.69 -9.19 -4.28
CA ARG A 254 34.44 -10.30 -3.66
C ARG A 254 35.30 -11.04 -4.69
N LYS A 255 34.79 -11.29 -5.88
CA LYS A 255 35.55 -11.96 -6.93
C LYS A 255 36.76 -11.15 -7.40
N ASN A 256 36.53 -9.88 -7.73
CA ASN A 256 37.55 -9.03 -8.36
C ASN A 256 38.56 -8.45 -7.35
N VAL A 257 38.17 -8.34 -6.08
CA VAL A 257 39.04 -7.80 -5.02
C VAL A 257 39.50 -8.93 -4.12
N LEU A 258 38.60 -9.57 -3.38
CA LEU A 258 38.98 -10.54 -2.35
C LEU A 258 39.65 -11.79 -2.93
N TYR A 259 39.05 -12.45 -3.92
CA TYR A 259 39.63 -13.68 -4.50
C TYR A 259 40.92 -13.37 -5.27
N ASN A 260 40.97 -12.28 -6.04
CA ASN A 260 42.20 -11.86 -6.70
C ASN A 260 43.33 -11.58 -5.69
N LEU A 261 43.05 -10.89 -4.58
CA LEU A 261 44.04 -10.64 -3.52
C LEU A 261 44.49 -11.92 -2.81
N LEU A 262 43.57 -12.85 -2.54
CA LEU A 262 43.89 -14.17 -1.98
C LEU A 262 44.78 -15.00 -2.92
N ASP A 263 44.60 -14.83 -4.23
CA ASP A 263 45.41 -15.44 -5.29
C ASP A 263 46.71 -14.68 -5.59
N GLY A 264 47.01 -13.59 -4.85
CA GLY A 264 48.22 -12.78 -5.03
C GLY A 264 48.24 -11.91 -6.28
N LYS A 265 47.08 -11.65 -6.91
CA LYS A 265 46.90 -10.77 -8.07
C LYS A 265 46.43 -9.39 -7.64
N GLU A 266 46.76 -8.35 -8.41
CA GLU A 266 46.22 -7.01 -8.17
C GLU A 266 44.69 -6.98 -8.36
N PRO A 267 43.96 -6.15 -7.60
CA PRO A 267 42.51 -6.02 -7.76
C PRO A 267 42.15 -5.50 -9.15
N ASP A 268 41.22 -6.17 -9.80
CA ASP A 268 40.68 -5.71 -11.08
C ASP A 268 39.63 -4.62 -10.83
N LYS A 269 39.62 -3.57 -11.67
CA LYS A 269 38.55 -2.56 -11.63
C LYS A 269 37.20 -3.27 -11.86
N VAL A 270 36.28 -3.12 -10.90
CA VAL A 270 34.93 -3.67 -11.02
C VAL A 270 34.16 -2.88 -12.06
N ILE A 271 34.10 -3.39 -13.29
CA ILE A 271 33.20 -2.88 -14.33
C ILE A 271 31.82 -3.46 -14.04
N ILE A 272 30.99 -2.71 -13.33
CA ILE A 272 29.57 -3.03 -13.21
C ILE A 272 28.98 -2.86 -14.61
N LYS A 273 28.65 -3.97 -15.28
CA LYS A 273 27.86 -3.97 -16.52
C LYS A 273 26.41 -3.57 -16.22
N GLY A 274 26.20 -2.35 -15.74
CA GLY A 274 24.98 -1.63 -16.00
C GLY A 274 25.15 -0.95 -17.36
N GLU A 275 24.06 -0.75 -18.08
CA GLU A 275 24.00 0.06 -19.31
C GLU A 275 24.32 1.52 -19.01
N SER A 276 25.52 1.80 -18.54
CA SER A 276 26.14 3.10 -18.71
C SER A 276 26.75 3.06 -20.10
N LYS A 277 25.93 3.36 -21.11
CA LYS A 277 26.35 4.45 -21.99
C LYS A 277 26.56 5.64 -21.06
N VAL A 278 27.73 5.71 -20.43
CA VAL A 278 28.36 7.01 -20.26
C VAL A 278 28.57 7.45 -21.70
N GLU A 279 27.53 8.00 -22.33
CA GLU A 279 27.76 9.16 -23.17
C GLU A 279 28.59 10.03 -22.25
N GLU A 280 29.90 10.06 -22.48
CA GLU A 280 30.71 11.19 -22.05
C GLU A 280 29.81 12.39 -22.33
N LYS A 281 29.31 13.05 -21.28
CA LYS A 281 28.59 14.31 -21.45
C LYS A 281 29.63 15.21 -22.09
N LYS A 282 29.67 15.21 -23.43
CA LYS A 282 30.50 16.10 -24.21
C LYS A 282 29.97 17.47 -23.81
N ASN A 283 30.71 18.12 -22.96
CA ASN A 283 30.41 19.48 -22.56
C ASN A 283 31.15 20.38 -23.53
N GLN A 284 30.45 21.38 -24.03
CA GLN A 284 31.00 22.34 -24.97
C GLN A 284 30.88 23.73 -24.34
N THR A 285 31.96 24.50 -24.46
CA THR A 285 31.98 25.88 -23.95
C THR A 285 31.31 26.77 -24.98
N VAL A 286 30.32 27.53 -24.54
CA VAL A 286 29.58 28.46 -25.39
C VAL A 286 29.61 29.87 -24.80
N ARG A 287 29.57 30.87 -25.68
CA ARG A 287 29.40 32.28 -25.35
C ARG A 287 27.97 32.70 -25.62
N PHE A 288 27.31 33.34 -24.66
CA PHE A 288 25.95 33.84 -24.82
C PHE A 288 25.92 35.15 -25.62
N VAL A 289 25.06 35.22 -26.64
CA VAL A 289 24.85 36.45 -27.44
C VAL A 289 23.70 37.28 -26.86
N GLU A 290 22.70 36.60 -26.29
CA GLU A 290 21.54 37.20 -25.63
C GLU A 290 21.41 36.71 -24.18
N PRO A 291 20.82 37.51 -23.28
CA PRO A 291 20.56 37.07 -21.92
C PRO A 291 19.58 35.89 -21.89
N VAL A 292 19.93 34.86 -21.12
CA VAL A 292 19.12 33.64 -20.97
C VAL A 292 18.69 33.51 -19.51
N PRO A 293 17.38 33.51 -19.22
CA PRO A 293 16.89 33.32 -17.86
C PRO A 293 17.18 31.91 -17.36
N LYS A 294 16.98 31.68 -16.06
CA LYS A 294 17.11 30.33 -15.47
C LYS A 294 16.20 29.33 -16.18
N PHE A 295 16.75 28.17 -16.55
CA PHE A 295 16.00 27.08 -17.16
C PHE A 295 16.44 25.72 -16.61
N LEU A 296 15.57 24.72 -16.73
CA LEU A 296 15.81 23.35 -16.29
C LEU A 296 16.31 22.52 -17.47
N GLY A 297 17.46 21.87 -17.33
CA GLY A 297 17.98 20.94 -18.32
C GLY A 297 17.33 19.56 -18.23
N ASP A 298 17.48 18.74 -19.27
CA ASP A 298 16.99 17.36 -19.32
C ASP A 298 17.62 16.46 -18.22
N ASP A 299 18.74 16.89 -17.64
CA ASP A 299 19.40 16.23 -16.52
C ASP A 299 18.90 16.71 -15.14
N LEU A 300 17.80 17.45 -15.12
CA LEU A 300 17.15 18.03 -13.94
C LEU A 300 18.02 19.07 -13.20
N ASN A 301 19.12 19.52 -13.80
CA ASN A 301 19.93 20.62 -13.27
C ASN A 301 19.39 21.97 -13.72
N ILE A 302 19.47 22.96 -12.83
CA ILE A 302 19.07 24.34 -13.12
C ILE A 302 20.29 25.09 -13.69
N TYR A 303 20.13 25.63 -14.89
CA TYR A 303 21.14 26.42 -15.60
C TYR A 303 20.72 27.89 -15.63
N GLY A 304 21.70 28.80 -15.55
CA GLY A 304 21.48 30.24 -15.61
C GLY A 304 21.23 30.94 -14.26
N PRO A 305 20.93 32.25 -14.28
CA PRO A 305 20.75 33.09 -15.47
C PRO A 305 22.11 33.44 -16.08
N TYR A 306 22.16 33.59 -17.40
CA TYR A 306 23.36 34.00 -18.14
C TYR A 306 23.12 35.38 -18.76
N GLU A 307 24.11 36.26 -18.64
CA GLU A 307 24.11 37.57 -19.28
C GLU A 307 24.70 37.50 -20.70
N ALA A 308 24.53 38.57 -21.48
CA ALA A 308 25.18 38.65 -22.79
C ALA A 308 26.71 38.69 -22.60
N GLU A 309 27.44 37.96 -23.46
CA GLU A 309 28.88 37.69 -23.40
C GLU A 309 29.38 36.69 -22.33
N ASP A 310 28.50 36.14 -21.48
CA ASP A 310 28.90 35.11 -20.53
C ASP A 310 29.40 33.84 -21.23
N MET A 311 30.34 33.14 -20.60
CA MET A 311 30.81 31.83 -21.06
C MET A 311 30.41 30.73 -20.07
N ALA A 312 29.75 29.68 -20.56
CA ALA A 312 29.38 28.53 -19.75
C ALA A 312 29.72 27.21 -20.45
N ASN A 313 30.11 26.22 -19.65
CA ASN A 313 30.33 24.86 -20.12
C ASN A 313 29.02 24.08 -19.98
N LEU A 314 28.38 23.77 -21.11
CA LEU A 314 27.05 23.15 -21.14
C LEU A 314 27.07 21.81 -21.90
N PRO A 315 26.19 20.86 -21.54
CA PRO A 315 26.01 19.63 -22.31
C PRO A 315 25.63 19.92 -23.77
N VAL A 316 26.22 19.18 -24.74
CA VAL A 316 25.99 19.41 -26.18
C VAL A 316 24.51 19.46 -26.57
N LYS A 317 23.65 18.63 -25.95
CA LYS A 317 22.20 18.63 -26.21
C LYS A 317 21.56 20.00 -25.93
N ILE A 318 21.99 20.68 -24.86
CA ILE A 318 21.53 22.03 -24.51
C ILE A 318 22.13 23.07 -25.47
N VAL A 319 23.41 22.90 -25.82
CA VAL A 319 24.10 23.78 -26.78
C VAL A 319 23.43 23.75 -28.15
N GLU A 320 23.06 22.58 -28.68
CA GLU A 320 22.35 22.44 -29.95
C GLU A 320 21.03 23.23 -29.97
N ILE A 321 20.27 23.19 -28.87
CA ILE A 321 19.01 23.93 -28.73
C ILE A 321 19.28 25.44 -28.70
N LEU A 322 20.28 25.87 -27.93
CA LEU A 322 20.62 27.29 -27.78
C LEU A 322 21.20 27.88 -29.09
N VAL A 323 21.98 27.09 -29.84
CA VAL A 323 22.49 27.46 -31.18
C VAL A 323 21.36 27.54 -32.20
N LYS A 324 20.43 26.58 -32.18
CA LYS A 324 19.24 26.60 -33.07
C LYS A 324 18.39 27.85 -32.84
N ASN A 325 18.31 28.30 -31.59
CA ASN A 325 17.61 29.52 -31.19
C ASN A 325 18.46 30.80 -31.34
N LYS A 326 19.68 30.71 -31.89
CA LYS A 326 20.64 31.82 -32.08
C LYS A 326 21.00 32.60 -30.81
N ARG A 327 20.92 31.96 -29.64
CA ARG A 327 21.20 32.61 -28.34
C ARG A 327 22.65 32.46 -27.88
N VAL A 328 23.38 31.50 -28.44
CA VAL A 328 24.78 31.22 -28.08
C VAL A 328 25.64 30.98 -29.31
N GLU A 329 26.91 31.32 -29.20
CA GLU A 329 27.98 30.97 -30.13
C GLU A 329 28.91 29.93 -29.49
N VAL A 330 29.29 28.92 -30.26
CA VAL A 330 30.21 27.87 -29.83
C VAL A 330 31.65 28.37 -29.96
N ILE A 331 32.48 28.14 -28.93
CA ILE A 331 33.92 28.45 -28.94
C ILE A 331 34.74 27.24 -29.37
#